data_AF-A0A2G6WKF6-F1
#
_entry.id   AF-A0A2G6WKF6-F1
#
_cell.length_a   1.000
_cell.length_b   1.000
_cell.length_c   1.000
_cell.angle_alpha   90.00
_cell.angle_beta   90.00
_cell.angle_gamma   90.00
#
_symmetry.space_group_name_H-M   'P 1'
#
loop_
_entity.id
_entity.type
_entity.pdbx_description
1 polymer ?
#
loop_
_entity_poly.entity_id
_entity_poly.type
_entity_poly.pdbx_seq_one_letter_code
_entity_poly.pdbx_strand_id
1 'polypeptide(L)'
;MKNLFLSAAIVLGGLTSFASTSPISNTIVKTISIQDDYTEIKLEEVPSAVTDALKKAYPDAILSKAFKNTKSEYKLDVTVGDKVGSLYANADGSWIKK
;
A
#
# COMPACT_ATOMS: atom_id res chain seq x y z
N MET A 1 55.91 11.60 58.73
CA MET A 1 56.13 11.10 57.36
C MET A 1 55.31 11.92 56.40
N LYS A 2 55.97 12.32 55.32
CA LYS A 2 55.61 13.29 54.29
C LYS A 2 54.81 12.61 53.19
N ASN A 3 53.50 12.76 53.20
CA ASN A 3 52.67 12.25 52.10
C ASN A 3 52.01 13.43 51.39
N LEU A 4 52.61 13.67 50.23
CA LEU A 4 52.30 14.60 49.15
C LEU A 4 50.89 14.35 48.56
N PHE A 5 50.53 15.20 47.59
CA PHE A 5 49.48 15.05 46.57
C PHE A 5 48.21 15.87 46.85
N LEU A 6 48.16 17.14 46.41
CA LEU A 6 47.75 17.57 45.06
C LEU A 6 46.56 16.78 44.53
N SER A 7 45.36 17.36 44.63
CA SER A 7 44.37 17.29 43.55
C SER A 7 43.33 18.37 43.78
N ALA A 8 43.45 19.44 43.01
CA ALA A 8 42.41 20.42 42.84
C ALA A 8 41.15 19.70 42.35
N ALA A 9 40.04 19.96 43.04
CA ALA A 9 38.72 19.47 42.67
C ALA A 9 38.33 20.04 41.31
N ILE A 10 38.56 19.28 40.25
CA ILE A 10 37.94 19.53 38.95
C ILE A 10 36.52 18.98 39.09
N VAL A 11 35.62 19.90 39.43
CA VAL A 11 34.18 19.74 39.25
C VAL A 11 33.96 19.55 37.74
N LEU A 12 33.97 18.30 37.29
CA LEU A 12 33.45 17.91 35.99
C LEU A 12 31.93 18.05 36.04
N GLY A 13 31.49 19.31 35.94
CA GLY A 13 30.11 19.68 35.69
C GLY A 13 29.66 18.98 34.42
N GLY A 14 28.66 18.12 34.57
CA GLY A 14 28.06 17.41 33.48
C GLY A 14 27.51 18.37 32.44
N LEU A 15 27.86 18.11 31.19
CA LEU A 15 27.05 18.48 30.05
C LEU A 15 26.77 17.18 29.30
N THR A 16 25.68 16.52 29.70
CA THR A 16 25.07 15.47 28.89
C THR A 16 24.72 16.08 27.54
N SER A 17 25.49 15.73 26.51
CA SER A 17 25.11 16.01 25.13
C SER A 17 23.90 15.15 24.81
N PHE A 18 22.70 15.71 24.96
CA PHE A 18 21.53 15.12 24.33
C PHE A 18 21.72 15.36 22.82
N ALA A 19 22.18 14.33 22.13
CA ALA A 19 22.08 14.27 20.69
C ALA A 19 20.60 14.29 20.33
N SER A 20 20.08 15.49 20.04
CA SER A 20 18.76 15.66 19.44
C SER A 20 18.82 15.04 18.05
N THR A 21 18.48 13.76 17.98
CA THR A 21 18.17 13.13 16.70
C THR A 21 16.87 13.76 16.23
N SER A 22 17.00 14.80 15.40
CA SER A 22 15.88 15.31 14.63
C SER A 22 15.23 14.10 13.97
N PRO A 23 13.92 13.85 14.15
CA PRO A 23 13.28 12.81 13.40
C PRO A 23 13.46 13.21 11.94
N ILE A 24 14.28 12.43 11.24
CA ILE A 24 14.35 12.42 9.79
C ILE A 24 12.92 12.18 9.39
N SER A 25 12.20 13.27 9.08
CA SER A 25 10.83 13.16 8.62
C SER A 25 10.95 12.34 7.36
N ASN A 26 10.45 11.11 7.47
CA ASN A 26 10.23 10.18 6.39
C ASN A 26 9.49 10.93 5.29
N THR A 27 10.23 11.67 4.47
CA THR A 27 9.82 11.98 3.12
C THR A 27 10.14 10.72 2.36
N ILE A 28 9.40 9.66 2.71
CA ILE A 28 8.95 8.70 1.74
C ILE A 28 8.25 9.61 0.74
N VAL A 29 9.01 10.07 -0.26
CA VAL A 29 8.45 10.46 -1.53
C VAL A 29 7.89 9.13 -2.01
N LYS A 30 6.71 8.77 -1.48
CA LYS A 30 5.87 7.73 -2.01
C LYS A 30 5.55 8.33 -3.34
N THR A 31 6.39 7.95 -4.30
CA THR A 31 6.16 8.12 -5.71
C THR A 31 4.68 7.91 -5.83
N ILE A 32 3.97 8.99 -6.15
CA ILE A 32 2.57 8.96 -6.51
C ILE A 32 2.59 8.27 -7.88
N SER A 33 2.99 7.00 -7.87
CA SER A 33 2.39 6.00 -8.71
C SER A 33 0.96 6.13 -8.28
N ILE A 34 0.17 6.90 -9.03
CA ILE A 34 -1.14 6.52 -9.53
C ILE A 34 -1.55 5.10 -9.09
N GLN A 35 -1.65 4.92 -7.78
CA GLN A 35 -2.39 3.90 -7.09
C GLN A 35 -3.79 4.44 -7.27
N ASP A 36 -4.34 4.19 -8.46
CA ASP A 36 -5.78 4.14 -8.63
C ASP A 36 -6.28 3.33 -7.41
N ASP A 37 -6.82 4.02 -6.41
CA ASP A 37 -7.18 3.47 -5.11
C ASP A 37 -8.38 2.56 -5.35
N TYR A 38 -8.09 1.33 -5.79
CA TYR A 38 -9.07 0.30 -6.05
C TYR A 38 -9.65 -0.13 -4.71
N THR A 39 -10.83 0.38 -4.42
CA THR A 39 -11.59 0.05 -3.22
C THR A 39 -12.25 -1.30 -3.42
N GLU A 40 -12.05 -2.26 -2.51
CA GLU A 40 -12.75 -3.54 -2.56
C GLU A 40 -14.26 -3.28 -2.44
N ILE A 41 -15.01 -3.72 -3.45
CA ILE A 41 -16.46 -3.59 -3.49
C ILE A 41 -17.09 -4.98 -3.52
N LYS A 42 -18.34 -5.06 -3.10
CA LYS A 42 -19.11 -6.30 -3.21
C LYS A 42 -19.35 -6.63 -4.69
N LEU A 43 -19.52 -7.91 -4.99
CA LEU A 43 -19.94 -8.36 -6.33
C LEU A 43 -21.22 -7.68 -6.82
N GLU A 44 -22.10 -7.29 -5.90
CA GLU A 44 -23.37 -6.60 -6.16
C GLU A 44 -23.18 -5.17 -6.69
N GLU A 45 -22.06 -4.53 -6.33
CA GLU A 45 -21.69 -3.18 -6.77
C GLU A 45 -21.00 -3.20 -8.15
N VAL A 46 -20.64 -4.38 -8.63
CA VAL A 46 -20.07 -4.57 -9.95
C VAL A 46 -21.21 -4.49 -10.98
N PRO A 47 -21.10 -3.62 -12.00
CA PRO A 47 -22.09 -3.51 -13.06
C PRO A 47 -22.38 -4.87 -13.68
N SER A 48 -23.66 -5.14 -14.00
CA SER A 48 -24.04 -6.39 -14.66
C SER A 48 -23.27 -6.58 -15.97
N ALA A 49 -23.00 -5.49 -16.69
CA ALA A 49 -22.20 -5.50 -17.90
C ALA A 49 -20.81 -6.13 -17.71
N VAL A 50 -20.15 -5.87 -16.58
CA VAL A 50 -18.82 -6.41 -16.26
C VAL A 50 -18.91 -7.88 -15.85
N THR A 51 -19.92 -8.26 -15.05
CA THR A 51 -20.12 -9.66 -14.63
C THR A 51 -20.59 -10.56 -15.78
N ASP A 52 -21.42 -10.05 -16.68
CA ASP A 52 -21.83 -10.74 -17.91
C ASP A 52 -20.65 -10.89 -18.86
N ALA A 53 -19.85 -9.83 -19.04
CA ALA A 53 -18.61 -9.92 -19.81
C ALA A 53 -17.69 -10.98 -19.21
N LEU A 54 -17.54 -11.04 -17.88
CA LEU A 54 -16.71 -12.03 -17.19
C LEU A 54 -17.16 -13.45 -17.49
N LYS A 55 -18.45 -13.74 -17.29
CA LYS A 55 -19.03 -15.07 -17.57
C LYS A 55 -18.91 -15.45 -19.04
N LYS A 56 -19.00 -14.48 -19.95
CA LYS A 56 -18.92 -14.71 -21.39
C LYS A 56 -17.48 -14.95 -21.87
N ALA A 57 -16.52 -14.22 -21.33
CA ALA A 57 -15.11 -14.35 -21.68
C ALA A 57 -14.45 -15.55 -20.97
N TYR A 58 -14.83 -15.79 -19.72
CA TYR A 58 -14.28 -16.82 -18.86
C TYR A 58 -15.41 -17.49 -18.05
N PRO A 59 -16.15 -18.44 -18.64
CA PRO A 59 -17.26 -19.13 -17.97
C PRO A 59 -16.81 -19.93 -16.75
N ASP A 60 -15.57 -20.42 -16.75
CA ASP A 60 -14.96 -21.18 -15.66
C ASP A 60 -14.22 -20.29 -14.63
N ALA A 61 -14.30 -18.96 -14.78
CA ALA A 61 -13.69 -18.02 -13.84
C ALA A 61 -14.51 -17.90 -12.56
N ILE A 62 -13.84 -18.15 -11.43
CA ILE A 62 -14.37 -17.90 -10.09
C ILE A 62 -13.93 -16.50 -9.67
N LEU A 63 -14.87 -15.56 -9.64
CA LEU A 63 -14.62 -14.21 -9.14
C LEU A 63 -14.38 -14.25 -7.63
N SER A 64 -13.14 -14.02 -7.21
CA SER A 64 -12.75 -14.01 -5.79
C SER A 64 -12.98 -12.65 -5.17
N LYS A 65 -12.56 -11.57 -5.85
CA LYS A 65 -12.69 -10.20 -5.36
C LYS A 65 -13.01 -9.25 -6.50
N ALA A 66 -13.75 -8.20 -6.18
CA ALA A 66 -13.97 -7.09 -7.08
C ALA A 66 -13.54 -5.79 -6.40
N PHE A 67 -12.95 -4.90 -7.17
CA PHE A 67 -12.51 -3.60 -6.71
C PHE A 67 -12.95 -2.54 -7.71
N LYS A 68 -13.25 -1.35 -7.21
CA LYS A 68 -13.64 -0.20 -8.01
C LYS A 68 -12.74 0.97 -7.70
N ASN A 69 -12.33 1.69 -8.74
CA ASN A 69 -11.60 2.94 -8.62
C ASN A 69 -12.54 4.14 -8.84
N THR A 70 -12.08 5.33 -8.42
CA THR A 70 -12.73 6.64 -8.63
C THR A 70 -13.02 6.96 -10.10
N LYS A 71 -12.27 6.38 -11.04
CA LYS A 71 -12.50 6.51 -12.49
C LYS A 71 -13.59 5.57 -13.04
N SER A 72 -14.32 4.87 -12.18
CA SER A 72 -15.28 3.83 -12.56
C SER A 72 -14.66 2.69 -13.36
N GLU A 73 -13.39 2.42 -13.09
CA GLU A 73 -12.70 1.20 -13.53
C GLU A 73 -12.87 0.13 -12.46
N TYR A 74 -13.17 -1.07 -12.89
CA TYR A 74 -13.43 -2.24 -12.09
C TYR A 74 -12.29 -3.23 -12.27
N LYS A 75 -11.61 -3.60 -11.19
CA LYS A 75 -10.64 -4.69 -11.17
C LYS A 75 -11.32 -5.92 -10.57
N LEU A 76 -11.28 -7.03 -11.29
CA LEU A 76 -11.87 -8.30 -10.89
C LEU A 76 -10.75 -9.32 -10.77
N ASP A 77 -10.50 -9.78 -9.55
CA ASP A 77 -9.57 -10.88 -9.31
C ASP A 77 -10.35 -12.19 -9.42
N VAL A 78 -10.01 -12.96 -10.44
CA VAL A 78 -10.67 -14.19 -10.82
C VAL A 78 -9.69 -15.35 -10.77
N THR A 79 -10.20 -16.53 -10.46
CA THR A 79 -9.43 -17.77 -10.46
C THR A 79 -10.00 -18.70 -11.51
N VAL A 80 -9.19 -19.11 -12.49
CA VAL A 80 -9.56 -20.04 -13.56
C VAL A 80 -8.73 -21.31 -13.37
N GLY A 81 -9.37 -22.36 -12.86
CA GLY A 81 -8.67 -23.58 -12.44
C GLY A 81 -7.65 -23.28 -11.34
N ASP A 82 -6.37 -23.55 -11.60
CA ASP A 82 -5.26 -23.27 -10.67
C ASP A 82 -4.59 -21.90 -10.89
N LYS A 83 -5.13 -21.06 -11.78
CA LYS A 83 -4.52 -19.77 -12.13
C LYS A 83 -5.36 -18.61 -11.62
N VAL A 84 -4.76 -17.76 -10.79
CA VAL A 84 -5.33 -16.46 -10.41
C VAL A 84 -4.96 -15.42 -11.48
N GLY A 85 -5.95 -14.68 -11.95
CA GLY A 85 -5.82 -13.59 -12.91
C GLY A 85 -6.57 -12.35 -12.45
N SER A 86 -6.07 -11.18 -12.80
CA SER A 86 -6.76 -9.91 -12.58
C SER A 86 -7.26 -9.38 -13.92
N LEU A 87 -8.57 -9.17 -14.03
CA LEU A 87 -9.22 -8.55 -15.18
C LEU A 87 -9.62 -7.12 -14.83
N TYR A 88 -9.52 -6.21 -15.78
CA TYR A 88 -9.93 -4.83 -15.59
C TYR A 88 -11.03 -4.51 -16.60
N ALA A 89 -12.10 -3.86 -16.16
CA ALA A 89 -13.23 -3.47 -16.99
C ALA A 89 -13.70 -2.06 -16.66
N ASN A 90 -14.29 -1.36 -17.62
CA ASN A 90 -15.00 -0.11 -17.37
C ASN A 90 -16.41 -0.38 -16.84
N ALA A 91 -17.07 0.65 -16.32
CA ALA A 91 -18.49 0.59 -15.92
C ALA A 91 -19.42 0.06 -17.03
N ASP A 92 -19.08 0.33 -18.29
CA ASP A 92 -19.80 -0.14 -19.48
C ASP A 92 -19.59 -1.63 -19.80
N GLY A 93 -18.80 -2.37 -19.01
CA GLY A 93 -18.49 -3.78 -19.28
C GLY A 93 -17.40 -3.99 -20.33
N SER A 94 -16.75 -2.92 -20.80
CA SER A 94 -15.63 -3.00 -21.74
C SER A 94 -14.34 -3.36 -21.03
N TRP A 95 -13.68 -4.43 -21.45
CA TRP A 95 -12.39 -4.86 -20.89
C TRP A 95 -11.26 -3.86 -21.16
N ILE A 96 -10.51 -3.53 -20.13
CA ILE A 96 -9.32 -2.69 -20.15
C ILE A 96 -8.11 -3.60 -19.98
N LYS A 97 -7.07 -3.37 -20.80
CA LYS A 97 -5.78 -4.04 -20.64
C LYS A 97 -4.80 -3.01 -20.07
N LYS A 98 -4.43 -3.16 -18.80
CA LYS A 98 -3.34 -2.40 -18.17
C LYS A 98 -2.03 -3.18 -18.25
#